data_AF-A0A3C0CYB0-F1
#
_entry.id   AF-A0A3C0CYB0-F1
#
_cell.length_a   1.000
_cell.length_b   1.000
_cell.length_c   1.000
_cell.angle_alpha   90.00
_cell.angle_beta   90.00
_cell.angle_gamma   90.00
#
_symmetry.space_group_name_H-M   'P 1'
#
loop_
_entity.id
_entity.type
_entity.pdbx_description
1 polymer ?
#
loop_
_entity_poly.entity_id
_entity_poly.type
_entity_poly.pdbx_seq_one_letter_code
_entity_poly.pdbx_strand_id
1 'polypeptide(L)'
;AIDPVRFITNRSSGKMGYAIARAAKERGAKVILISGPVSLPAPPGVELVSVRSAAEMLSAVQCRLPQAQVVIGAAAVADYTLKNPGKN
;
A
#
# COMPACT_ATOMS: atom_id res chain seq x y z
N ALA A 1 -15.02 -2.22 5.63
CA ALA A 1 -15.10 -3.56 6.26
C ALA A 1 -16.54 -4.02 6.23
N ILE A 2 -16.78 -5.33 6.13
CA ILE A 2 -18.14 -5.89 6.29
C ILE A 2 -18.49 -5.84 7.78
N ASP A 3 -17.56 -6.29 8.63
CA ASP A 3 -17.57 -6.22 10.10
C ASP A 3 -16.10 -6.32 10.60
N PRO A 4 -15.81 -6.37 11.91
CA PRO A 4 -14.44 -6.42 12.42
C PRO A 4 -13.57 -7.59 11.90
N VAL A 5 -14.20 -8.66 11.41
CA VAL A 5 -13.51 -9.89 10.97
C VAL A 5 -13.54 -10.03 9.44
N ARG A 6 -14.67 -9.68 8.80
CA ARG A 6 -14.91 -9.91 7.38
C ARG A 6 -14.67 -8.65 6.55
N PHE A 7 -13.97 -8.80 5.44
CA PHE A 7 -13.71 -7.74 4.49
C PHE A 7 -13.50 -8.31 3.08
N ILE A 8 -13.75 -7.48 2.07
CA ILE A 8 -13.46 -7.81 0.68
C ILE A 8 -12.05 -7.32 0.38
N THR A 9 -11.20 -8.19 -0.16
CA THR A 9 -9.81 -7.86 -0.53
C THR A 9 -9.38 -8.61 -1.77
N ASN A 10 -8.45 -8.02 -2.52
CA ASN A 10 -7.74 -8.70 -3.58
C ASN A 10 -6.50 -9.38 -2.98
N ARG A 11 -6.40 -10.71 -3.12
CA ARG A 11 -5.25 -11.47 -2.62
C ARG A 11 -4.01 -11.06 -3.40
N SER A 12 -3.15 -10.26 -2.78
CA SER A 12 -1.82 -9.93 -3.28
C SER A 12 -0.78 -10.34 -2.26
N SER A 13 0.33 -10.92 -2.73
CA SER A 13 1.45 -11.27 -1.86
C SER A 13 2.35 -10.08 -1.54
N GLY A 14 2.21 -8.95 -2.26
CA GLY A 14 3.10 -7.79 -2.16
C GLY A 14 4.53 -7.99 -2.68
N LYS A 15 4.94 -9.22 -3.00
CA LYS A 15 6.34 -9.57 -3.33
C LYS A 15 6.94 -8.71 -4.44
N MET A 16 6.19 -8.47 -5.52
CA MET A 16 6.65 -7.66 -6.63
C MET A 16 6.88 -6.20 -6.23
N GLY A 17 5.91 -5.57 -5.55
CA GLY A 17 6.05 -4.19 -5.08
C GLY A 17 7.22 -4.00 -4.12
N TYR A 18 7.42 -4.95 -3.20
CA TYR A 18 8.55 -4.94 -2.27
C TYR A 18 9.90 -5.14 -2.97
N ALA A 19 9.95 -6.01 -3.99
CA ALA A 19 11.15 -6.21 -4.80
C ALA A 19 11.53 -4.94 -5.58
N ILE A 20 10.55 -4.26 -6.16
CA ILE A 20 10.75 -2.97 -6.86
C ILE A 20 11.25 -1.90 -5.87
N ALA A 21 10.62 -1.79 -4.70
CA ALA A 21 11.03 -0.83 -3.67
C ALA A 21 12.48 -1.04 -3.22
N ARG A 22 12.87 -2.30 -3.00
CA ARG A 22 14.26 -2.67 -2.69
C ARG A 22 15.21 -2.29 -3.82
N ALA A 23 14.91 -2.68 -5.05
CA ALA A 23 15.78 -2.39 -6.20
C ALA A 23 15.94 -0.89 -6.46
N ALA A 24 14.90 -0.09 -6.27
CA ALA A 24 14.96 1.36 -6.36
C ALA A 24 15.87 1.95 -5.26
N LYS A 25 15.73 1.45 -4.03
CA LYS A 25 16.57 1.88 -2.90
C LYS A 25 18.05 1.53 -3.10
N GLU A 26 18.34 0.33 -3.58
CA GLU A 26 19.70 -0.12 -3.91
C GLU A 26 20.34 0.72 -5.01
N ARG A 27 19.54 1.32 -5.90
CA ARG A 27 19.99 2.29 -6.92
C ARG A 27 20.09 3.73 -6.42
N GLY A 28 19.94 3.95 -5.10
CA GLY A 28 20.12 5.26 -4.47
C GLY A 28 18.84 6.11 -4.37
N ALA A 29 17.67 5.59 -4.76
CA ALA A 29 16.43 6.35 -4.63
C ALA A 29 16.00 6.50 -3.17
N LYS A 30 15.34 7.63 -2.85
CA LYS A 30 14.53 7.76 -1.63
C LYS A 30 13.18 7.11 -1.90
N VAL A 31 12.90 5.99 -1.24
CA VAL A 31 11.72 5.18 -1.53
C VAL A 31 10.72 5.29 -0.39
N ILE A 32 9.48 5.62 -0.76
CA ILE A 32 8.30 5.52 0.10
C ILE A 32 7.46 4.37 -0.46
N LEU A 33 7.24 3.34 0.34
CA LEU A 33 6.42 2.20 0.01
C LEU A 33 5.09 2.30 0.76
N ILE A 34 4.01 2.59 0.05
CA ILE A 34 2.66 2.54 0.62
C ILE A 34 2.13 1.11 0.43
N SER A 35 1.84 0.40 1.52
CA SER A 35 1.52 -1.03 1.50
C SER A 35 0.22 -1.34 2.22
N GLY A 36 -0.61 -2.14 1.57
CA GLY A 36 -1.68 -2.88 2.24
C GLY A 36 -1.12 -3.98 3.17
N PRO A 37 -2.00 -4.76 3.83
CA PRO A 37 -1.61 -5.80 4.76
C PRO A 37 -0.89 -6.97 4.06
N VAL A 38 0.39 -7.14 4.38
CA VAL A 38 1.23 -8.26 3.93
C VAL A 38 2.17 -8.69 5.05
N SER A 39 2.66 -9.93 5.00
CA SER A 39 3.63 -10.48 5.97
C SER A 39 5.08 -10.35 5.50
N LEU A 40 5.38 -9.34 4.69
CA LEU A 40 6.73 -9.08 4.18
C LEU A 40 7.42 -8.00 5.03
N PRO A 41 8.70 -8.17 5.40
CA PRO A 41 9.46 -7.11 6.05
C PRO A 41 9.71 -5.96 5.05
N ALA A 42 9.65 -4.72 5.55
CA ALA A 42 10.06 -3.57 4.76
C ALA A 42 11.54 -3.71 4.35
N PRO A 43 11.91 -3.42 3.09
CA PRO A 43 13.31 -3.41 2.70
C PRO A 43 14.10 -2.35 3.50
N PRO A 44 15.37 -2.60 3.86
CA PRO A 44 16.18 -1.64 4.62
C PRO A 44 16.25 -0.26 3.96
N GLY A 45 16.05 0.80 4.76
CA GLY A 45 16.13 2.18 4.31
C GLY A 45 15.01 2.62 3.35
N VAL A 46 13.96 1.80 3.19
CA VAL A 46 12.67 2.17 2.58
C VAL A 46 11.72 2.65 3.68
N GLU A 47 11.06 3.78 3.46
CA GLU A 47 10.02 4.26 4.37
C GLU A 47 8.71 3.50 4.07
N LEU A 48 8.21 2.73 5.03
CA LEU A 48 6.95 2.00 4.89
C LEU A 48 5.78 2.82 5.46
N VAL A 49 4.75 3.02 4.65
CA VAL A 49 3.45 3.56 5.07
C VAL A 49 2.41 2.44 4.99
N SER A 50 2.04 1.89 6.13
CA SER A 50 1.06 0.80 6.22
C SER A 50 -0.37 1.35 6.21
N VAL A 51 -1.21 0.79 5.34
CA VAL A 51 -2.63 1.14 5.20
C VAL A 51 -3.50 -0.12 5.22
N ARG A 52 -4.75 0.02 5.65
CA ARG A 52 -5.71 -1.09 5.76
C ARG A 52 -6.84 -1.03 4.75
N SER A 53 -7.09 0.13 4.16
CA SER A 53 -8.19 0.35 3.23
C SER A 53 -7.75 1.06 1.95
N ALA A 54 -8.56 0.94 0.89
CA ALA A 54 -8.34 1.69 -0.35
C ALA A 54 -8.39 3.21 -0.11
N ALA A 55 -9.26 3.67 0.79
CA ALA A 55 -9.36 5.09 1.15
C ALA A 55 -8.09 5.61 1.88
N GLU A 56 -7.56 4.84 2.83
CA GLU A 56 -6.28 5.16 3.48
C GLU A 56 -5.13 5.15 2.47
N MET A 57 -5.12 4.18 1.54
CA MET A 57 -4.12 4.13 0.48
C MET A 57 -4.17 5.36 -0.41
N LEU A 58 -5.37 5.77 -0.85
CA LEU A 58 -5.56 6.97 -1.65
C LEU A 58 -5.07 8.22 -0.90
N SER A 59 -5.46 8.38 0.36
CA SER A 59 -5.03 9.51 1.19
C SER A 59 -3.50 9.53 1.35
N ALA A 60 -2.88 8.39 1.67
CA ALA A 60 -1.43 8.28 1.80
C ALA A 60 -0.71 8.64 0.48
N VAL A 61 -1.23 8.18 -0.66
CA VAL A 61 -0.69 8.54 -1.98
C VAL A 61 -0.81 10.05 -2.20
N GLN A 62 -1.99 10.63 -2.00
CA GLN A 62 -2.23 12.07 -2.22
C GLN A 62 -1.33 12.95 -1.34
N CYS A 63 -1.11 12.58 -0.07
CA CYS A 63 -0.23 13.32 0.82
C CYS A 63 1.25 13.29 0.37
N ARG A 64 1.67 12.26 -0.37
CA ARG A 64 3.07 12.06 -0.78
C ARG A 64 3.31 12.34 -2.26
N LEU A 65 2.25 12.49 -3.05
CA LEU A 65 2.34 12.76 -4.48
C LEU A 65 3.12 14.05 -4.79
N PRO A 66 2.97 15.17 -4.06
CA PRO A 66 3.69 16.42 -4.38
C PRO A 66 5.21 16.32 -4.30
N GLN A 67 5.74 15.35 -3.54
CA GLN A 67 7.18 15.14 -3.35
C GLN A 67 7.74 13.97 -4.18
N ALA A 68 6.88 13.27 -4.93
CA ALA A 68 7.26 12.09 -5.70
C ALA A 68 7.65 12.48 -7.14
N GLN A 69 8.83 12.05 -7.58
CA GLN A 69 9.25 12.19 -8.98
C GLN A 69 8.72 11.03 -9.86
N VAL A 70 8.50 9.86 -9.25
CA VAL A 70 8.03 8.64 -9.92
C VAL A 70 7.02 7.94 -9.02
N VAL A 71 5.96 7.42 -9.63
CA VAL A 71 4.94 6.61 -8.96
C VAL A 71 4.82 5.26 -9.65
N ILE A 72 4.83 4.17 -8.85
CA ILE A 72 4.67 2.81 -9.36
C ILE A 72 3.44 2.18 -8.71
N GLY A 73 2.37 2.03 -9.49
CA GLY A 73 1.13 1.38 -9.05
C GLY A 73 1.24 -0.14 -9.07
N ALA A 74 1.75 -0.74 -7.99
CA ALA A 74 1.90 -2.20 -7.87
C ALA A 74 0.91 -2.86 -6.89
N ALA A 75 0.11 -2.07 -6.16
CA ALA A 75 -0.86 -2.57 -5.20
C ALA A 75 -2.10 -3.12 -5.91
N ALA A 76 -2.63 -4.25 -5.43
CA ALA A 76 -3.93 -4.77 -5.85
C ALA A 76 -5.05 -4.09 -5.06
N VAL A 77 -5.33 -2.84 -5.40
CA VAL A 77 -6.38 -2.04 -4.74
C VAL A 77 -7.75 -2.62 -5.07
N ALA A 78 -8.68 -2.58 -4.12
CA ALA A 78 -10.06 -2.99 -4.36
C ALA A 78 -10.81 -1.91 -5.15
N ASP A 79 -11.53 -2.30 -6.20
CA ASP A 79 -12.33 -1.39 -7.03
C ASP A 79 -13.62 -0.94 -6.36
N TYR A 80 -14.15 -1.78 -5.45
CA TYR A 80 -15.40 -1.55 -4.76
C TYR A 80 -15.20 -1.48 -3.25
N THR A 81 -16.01 -0.62 -2.62
CA THR A 81 -16.17 -0.58 -1.17
C THR A 81 -17.65 -0.67 -0.82
N LEU A 82 -17.94 -1.20 0.37
CA LEU A 82 -19.30 -1.16 0.90
C LEU A 82 -19.72 0.29 1.14
N LYS A 83 -20.91 0.65 0.65
CA LYS A 83 -21.52 1.96 0.90
C LYS A 83 -21.72 2.22 2.40
N ASN A 84 -22.15 1.18 3.12
CA ASN A 84 -22.37 1.19 4.57
C ASN A 84 -21.50 0.11 5.20
N PRO A 85 -20.23 0.39 5.55
CA PRO A 85 -19.39 -0.57 6.24
C PRO A 85 -19.95 -0.85 7.64
N GLY A 86 -19.83 -2.10 8.12
CA GLY A 86 -20.19 -2.44 9.49
C GLY A 86 -19.39 -1.59 10.47
N LYS A 87 -20.06 -1.09 11.52
CA LYS A 87 -19.37 -0.41 12.61
C LYS A 87 -18.54 -1.44 13.38
N ASN A 88 -17.32 -1.06 13.73
CA ASN A 88 -16.55 -1.77 14.74
C ASN A 88 -17.18 -1.57 16.12
#